data_AF-A0A2V2EWU5-F1
#
_entry.id   AF-A0A2V2EWU5-F1
#
_cell.length_a   1.000
_cell.length_b   1.000
_cell.length_c   1.000
_cell.angle_alpha   90.00
_cell.angle_beta   90.00
_cell.angle_gamma   90.00
#
_symmetry.space_group_name_H-M   'P 1'
#
loop_
_entity.id
_entity.type
_entity.pdbx_description
1 polymer ?
#
loop_
_entity_poly.entity_id
_entity_poly.type
_entity_poly.pdbx_seq_one_letter_code
_entity_poly.pdbx_strand_id
1 'polypeptide(L)'
;MAVLMAVTMAACGNEPASNVDKNQSAQVEYSDESSMTDWIYVPENADELTEMLITIDRNVYGSAGASLQQANAAVSLMKFAMDESGNAEEAFTNYLDGMNETQKDFFSFQWQQVLKTADALLDGSEDPAILEDAGDADFDIEAVDKAKVTAINETVTELLHEAGVTDEWSNHPDTEPFCYVLD
;
A
#
# COMPACT_ATOMS: atom_id res chain seq x y z
N MET A 1 49.90 9.81 -9.58
CA MET A 1 49.06 9.78 -8.36
C MET A 1 47.73 10.39 -8.76
N ALA A 2 46.71 9.59 -9.11
CA ALA A 2 45.74 8.95 -8.20
C ALA A 2 44.91 9.99 -7.42
N VAL A 3 43.57 9.99 -7.36
CA VAL A 3 42.51 9.18 -7.99
C VAL A 3 41.19 9.99 -7.88
N LEU A 4 40.28 9.67 -8.81
CA LEU A 4 38.83 9.92 -8.91
C LEU A 4 38.02 9.84 -7.59
N MET A 5 36.90 10.57 -7.50
CA MET A 5 35.55 9.99 -7.34
C MET A 5 34.48 11.10 -7.41
N ALA A 6 33.59 10.96 -8.39
CA ALA A 6 32.39 11.75 -8.57
C ALA A 6 31.21 10.95 -7.99
N VAL A 7 30.30 11.62 -7.29
CA VAL A 7 28.95 11.12 -7.01
C VAL A 7 28.01 11.91 -7.90
N THR A 8 27.39 11.23 -8.86
CA THR A 8 26.32 11.75 -9.72
C THR A 8 24.99 11.33 -9.12
N MET A 9 24.22 12.26 -8.58
CA MET A 9 22.77 12.08 -8.40
C MET A 9 22.09 12.38 -9.74
N ALA A 10 21.50 11.35 -10.34
CA ALA A 10 20.63 11.51 -11.50
C ALA A 10 19.28 12.06 -11.02
N ALA A 11 19.07 13.36 -11.21
CA ALA A 11 17.75 13.97 -11.11
C ALA A 11 16.95 13.59 -12.36
N CYS A 12 15.80 12.94 -12.19
CA CYS A 12 14.84 12.75 -13.28
C CYS A 12 14.26 14.13 -13.62
N GLY A 13 14.49 14.56 -14.87
CA GLY A 13 14.40 15.97 -15.28
C GLY A 13 13.03 16.44 -15.73
N ASN A 14 12.88 17.77 -15.76
CA ASN A 14 11.75 18.50 -16.33
C ASN A 14 11.81 18.64 -17.87
N GLU A 15 10.61 18.50 -18.49
CA GLU A 15 10.04 19.17 -19.68
C GLU A 15 10.50 18.75 -21.11
N PRO A 16 9.62 18.85 -22.17
CA PRO A 16 8.52 19.82 -22.35
C PRO A 16 7.15 19.29 -22.83
N ALA A 17 6.15 20.17 -22.73
CA ALA A 17 4.76 20.00 -23.14
C ALA A 17 4.54 19.49 -24.58
N SER A 18 3.66 18.49 -24.76
CA SER A 18 3.09 18.14 -26.07
C SER A 18 1.65 17.61 -26.00
N ASN A 19 0.75 18.43 -26.54
CA ASN A 19 -0.47 18.12 -27.31
C ASN A 19 -1.49 17.10 -26.74
N VAL A 20 -2.61 17.65 -26.25
CA VAL A 20 -3.81 16.94 -25.81
C VAL A 20 -4.44 16.18 -26.99
N ASP A 21 -4.26 14.85 -27.01
CA ASP A 21 -5.09 13.94 -27.78
C ASP A 21 -6.37 13.63 -26.98
N LYS A 22 -7.52 13.77 -27.64
CA LYS A 22 -8.87 13.64 -27.06
C LYS A 22 -9.27 12.17 -27.01
N ASN A 23 -8.52 11.38 -26.27
CA ASN A 23 -8.98 10.09 -25.81
C ASN A 23 -8.74 9.97 -24.30
N GLN A 24 -9.28 10.95 -23.56
CA GLN A 24 -9.51 10.77 -22.13
C GLN A 24 -10.60 9.72 -21.98
N SER A 25 -10.19 8.45 -21.93
CA SER A 25 -10.80 7.50 -21.00
C SER A 25 -10.98 8.26 -19.70
N ALA A 26 -12.23 8.40 -19.23
CA ALA A 26 -12.60 9.29 -18.15
C ALA A 26 -11.65 9.09 -16.95
N GLN A 27 -10.70 10.00 -16.78
CA GLN A 27 -9.85 10.06 -15.61
C GLN A 27 -10.78 10.37 -14.45
N VAL A 28 -10.91 9.41 -13.53
CA VAL A 28 -11.67 9.66 -12.31
C VAL A 28 -10.79 10.49 -11.39
N GLU A 29 -11.25 11.69 -11.06
CA GLU A 29 -10.60 12.57 -10.09
C GLU A 29 -10.90 12.06 -8.68
N TYR A 30 -9.87 11.68 -7.92
CA TYR A 30 -9.98 11.17 -6.53
C TYR A 30 -10.14 12.31 -5.51
N SER A 31 -10.68 13.45 -5.93
CA SER A 31 -10.86 14.64 -5.08
C SER A 31 -12.28 14.76 -4.51
N ASP A 32 -13.20 13.87 -4.89
CA ASP A 32 -14.52 13.76 -4.27
C ASP A 32 -14.52 12.62 -3.24
N GLU A 33 -14.32 12.92 -1.95
CA GLU A 33 -14.40 11.94 -0.83
C GLU A 33 -15.74 11.17 -0.80
N SER A 34 -16.76 11.67 -1.50
CA SER A 34 -18.06 10.99 -1.63
C SER A 34 -18.06 9.79 -2.60
N SER A 35 -17.05 9.63 -3.47
CA SER A 35 -16.94 8.48 -4.39
C SER A 35 -16.03 7.36 -3.87
N MET A 36 -15.14 7.64 -2.91
CA MET A 36 -14.20 6.64 -2.37
C MET A 36 -14.89 5.53 -1.58
N THR A 37 -16.04 5.80 -0.95
CA THR A 37 -16.82 4.77 -0.24
C THR A 37 -17.31 3.65 -1.16
N ASP A 38 -17.48 3.91 -2.46
CA ASP A 38 -17.91 2.90 -3.44
C ASP A 38 -16.73 2.02 -3.92
N TRP A 39 -15.49 2.40 -3.59
CA TRP A 39 -14.26 1.68 -3.97
C TRP A 39 -13.66 0.85 -2.85
N ILE A 40 -14.11 1.07 -1.62
CA ILE A 40 -13.76 0.23 -0.48
C ILE A 40 -14.65 -1.02 -0.51
N TYR A 41 -14.03 -2.19 -0.38
CA TYR A 41 -14.77 -3.43 -0.25
C TYR A 41 -15.13 -3.66 1.23
N VAL A 42 -16.38 -4.04 1.49
CA VAL A 42 -16.84 -4.39 2.84
C VAL A 42 -17.58 -5.72 2.75
N PRO A 43 -16.95 -6.83 3.18
CA PRO A 43 -17.60 -8.14 3.18
C PRO A 43 -18.70 -8.20 4.24
N GLU A 44 -19.71 -9.07 4.03
CA GLU A 44 -20.84 -9.23 4.97
C GLU A 44 -20.41 -9.81 6.32
N ASN A 45 -19.34 -10.61 6.33
CA ASN A 45 -18.73 -11.18 7.52
C ASN A 45 -17.21 -11.06 7.38
N ALA A 46 -16.53 -10.70 8.46
CA ALA A 46 -15.09 -10.59 8.50
C ALA A 46 -14.55 -11.38 9.69
N ASP A 47 -13.59 -12.27 9.42
CA ASP A 47 -12.73 -12.84 10.45
C ASP A 47 -11.58 -11.89 10.76
N GLU A 48 -10.70 -12.29 11.67
CA GLU A 48 -9.61 -11.42 12.16
C GLU A 48 -8.68 -10.97 11.03
N LEU A 49 -8.30 -11.88 10.11
CA LEU A 49 -7.44 -11.56 8.97
C LEU A 49 -8.16 -10.64 7.98
N THR A 50 -9.44 -10.88 7.74
CA THR A 50 -10.27 -10.03 6.88
C THR A 50 -10.42 -8.63 7.46
N GLU A 51 -10.58 -8.48 8.79
CA GLU A 51 -10.62 -7.16 9.45
C GLU A 51 -9.29 -6.38 9.30
N MET A 52 -8.16 -7.08 9.30
CA MET A 52 -6.86 -6.45 9.00
C MET A 52 -6.83 -5.93 7.56
N LEU A 53 -7.32 -6.72 6.59
CA LEU A 53 -7.41 -6.31 5.19
C LEU A 53 -8.38 -5.14 4.97
N ILE A 54 -9.51 -5.12 5.67
CA ILE A 54 -10.45 -3.98 5.66
C ILE A 54 -9.78 -2.72 6.21
N THR A 55 -8.98 -2.85 7.28
CA THR A 55 -8.23 -1.71 7.84
C THR A 55 -7.23 -1.15 6.83
N ILE A 56 -6.54 -2.03 6.10
CA ILE A 56 -5.63 -1.63 5.01
C ILE A 56 -6.42 -0.94 3.88
N ASP A 57 -7.54 -1.50 3.44
CA ASP A 57 -8.34 -0.97 2.31
C ASP A 57 -8.93 0.42 2.60
N ARG A 58 -9.28 0.69 3.87
CA ARG A 58 -9.86 1.96 4.30
C ARG A 58 -8.86 3.08 4.52
N ASN A 59 -7.58 2.80 4.34
CA ASN A 59 -6.55 3.75 4.65
C ASN A 59 -6.66 5.02 3.77
N VAL A 60 -6.32 6.17 4.34
CA VAL A 60 -6.50 7.49 3.73
C VAL A 60 -5.16 8.23 3.65
N TYR A 61 -4.96 8.99 2.56
CA TYR A 61 -3.78 9.83 2.34
C TYR A 61 -4.13 11.31 2.27
N GLY A 62 -3.21 12.17 2.70
CA GLY A 62 -3.25 13.61 2.42
C GLY A 62 -4.27 14.43 3.22
N SER A 63 -5.04 13.83 4.13
CA SER A 63 -5.97 14.52 5.02
C SER A 63 -5.39 14.77 6.43
N ALA A 64 -6.02 15.66 7.20
CA ALA A 64 -5.65 15.87 8.60
C ALA A 64 -6.01 14.62 9.43
N GLY A 65 -5.01 13.98 10.04
CA GLY A 65 -5.17 12.71 10.78
C GLY A 65 -4.93 11.45 9.95
N ALA A 66 -4.63 11.58 8.66
CA ALA A 66 -4.25 10.45 7.79
C ALA A 66 -3.06 9.65 8.34
N SER A 67 -2.09 10.33 8.96
CA SER A 67 -0.90 9.68 9.52
C SER A 67 -1.23 8.66 10.63
N LEU A 68 -2.23 8.93 11.47
CA LEU A 68 -2.67 7.99 12.50
C LEU A 68 -3.37 6.77 11.90
N GLN A 69 -4.17 6.97 10.85
CA GLN A 69 -4.81 5.86 10.13
C GLN A 69 -3.78 5.00 9.40
N GLN A 70 -2.78 5.62 8.78
CA GLN A 70 -1.67 4.93 8.13
C GLN A 70 -0.85 4.11 9.11
N ALA A 71 -0.57 4.65 10.31
CA ALA A 71 0.10 3.92 11.38
C ALA A 71 -0.71 2.68 11.81
N ASN A 72 -2.02 2.83 12.05
CA ASN A 72 -2.90 1.71 12.40
C ASN A 72 -3.03 0.66 11.28
N ALA A 73 -3.09 1.10 10.01
CA ALA A 73 -3.08 0.20 8.87
C ALA A 73 -1.74 -0.53 8.72
N ALA A 74 -0.62 0.13 8.98
CA ALA A 74 0.71 -0.49 8.97
C ALA A 74 0.83 -1.57 10.04
N VAL A 75 0.29 -1.33 11.23
CA VAL A 75 0.20 -2.37 12.29
C VAL A 75 -0.67 -3.55 11.84
N SER A 76 -1.79 -3.29 11.16
CA SER A 76 -2.63 -4.36 10.61
C SER A 76 -1.88 -5.19 9.57
N LEU A 77 -1.13 -4.56 8.65
CA LEU A 77 -0.27 -5.26 7.68
C LEU A 77 0.81 -6.09 8.37
N MET A 78 1.50 -5.54 9.37
CA MET A 78 2.54 -6.27 10.11
C MET A 78 1.96 -7.46 10.88
N LYS A 79 0.78 -7.31 11.53
CA LYS A 79 0.09 -8.43 12.18
C LYS A 79 -0.33 -9.50 11.17
N PHE A 80 -0.84 -9.08 10.01
CA PHE A 80 -1.22 -9.98 8.92
C PHE A 80 -0.02 -10.77 8.39
N ALA A 81 1.12 -10.11 8.19
CA ALA A 81 2.38 -10.75 7.79
C ALA A 81 2.92 -11.74 8.83
N MET A 82 2.67 -11.46 10.11
CA MET A 82 3.13 -12.28 11.23
C MET A 82 2.15 -13.42 11.58
N ASP A 83 1.04 -13.56 10.87
CA ASP A 83 0.09 -14.65 11.09
C ASP A 83 0.77 -16.02 11.03
N GLU A 84 0.57 -16.81 12.08
CA GLU A 84 1.11 -18.18 12.19
C GLU A 84 0.06 -19.24 11.88
N SER A 85 -1.20 -18.84 11.61
CA SER A 85 -2.26 -19.79 11.26
C SER A 85 -2.06 -20.42 9.88
N GLY A 86 -1.29 -19.75 9.02
CA GLY A 86 -1.04 -20.18 7.64
C GLY A 86 -2.19 -19.84 6.69
N ASN A 87 -3.14 -19.00 7.13
CA ASN A 87 -4.34 -18.65 6.36
C ASN A 87 -4.27 -17.27 5.72
N ALA A 88 -3.17 -16.52 5.89
CA ALA A 88 -3.02 -15.18 5.32
C ALA A 88 -3.25 -15.15 3.80
N GLU A 89 -2.64 -16.07 3.05
CA GLU A 89 -2.81 -16.17 1.59
C GLU A 89 -4.28 -16.44 1.22
N GLU A 90 -4.92 -17.43 1.86
CA GLU A 90 -6.32 -17.76 1.63
C GLU A 90 -7.27 -16.61 1.99
N ALA A 91 -7.02 -15.91 3.11
CA ALA A 91 -7.79 -14.75 3.51
C ALA A 91 -7.67 -13.61 2.49
N PHE A 92 -6.47 -13.37 1.97
CA PHE A 92 -6.23 -12.37 0.92
C PHE A 92 -6.94 -12.72 -0.38
N THR A 93 -6.82 -13.97 -0.85
CA THR A 93 -7.50 -14.45 -2.06
C THR A 93 -9.02 -14.31 -1.92
N ASN A 94 -9.59 -14.74 -0.79
CA ASN A 94 -11.02 -14.62 -0.54
C ASN A 94 -11.48 -13.15 -0.50
N TYR A 95 -10.65 -12.25 0.05
CA TYR A 95 -10.93 -10.81 0.06
C TYR A 95 -10.95 -10.25 -1.37
N LEU A 96 -9.96 -10.60 -2.19
CA LEU A 96 -9.91 -10.19 -3.61
C LEU A 96 -11.06 -10.77 -4.44
N ASP A 97 -11.46 -12.02 -4.20
CA ASP A 97 -12.57 -12.65 -4.94
C ASP A 97 -13.90 -11.93 -4.72
N GLY A 98 -14.05 -11.25 -3.57
CA GLY A 98 -15.19 -10.40 -3.26
C GLY A 98 -15.21 -9.06 -4.00
N MET A 99 -14.08 -8.64 -4.59
CA MET A 99 -13.90 -7.33 -5.20
C MET A 99 -14.14 -7.32 -6.71
N ASN A 100 -14.68 -6.20 -7.20
CA ASN A 100 -14.64 -5.87 -8.63
C ASN A 100 -13.28 -5.29 -9.05
N GLU A 101 -13.05 -5.12 -10.36
CA GLU A 101 -11.77 -4.63 -10.91
C GLU A 101 -11.33 -3.27 -10.32
N THR A 102 -12.25 -2.32 -10.16
CA THR A 102 -11.95 -1.01 -9.56
C THR A 102 -11.55 -1.12 -8.09
N GLN A 103 -12.22 -1.99 -7.34
CA GLN A 103 -11.90 -2.23 -5.92
C GLN A 103 -10.53 -2.91 -5.76
N LYS A 104 -10.19 -3.87 -6.63
CA LYS A 104 -8.86 -4.51 -6.63
C LYS A 104 -7.75 -3.52 -6.98
N ASP A 105 -7.98 -2.70 -8.01
CA ASP A 105 -7.07 -1.61 -8.39
C ASP A 105 -6.87 -0.69 -7.18
N PHE A 106 -7.95 -0.17 -6.58
CA PHE A 106 -7.91 0.67 -5.39
C PHE A 106 -7.14 0.06 -4.21
N PHE A 107 -7.50 -1.16 -3.84
CA PHE A 107 -6.90 -1.87 -2.72
C PHE A 107 -5.41 -2.12 -2.92
N SER A 108 -4.95 -2.41 -4.14
CA SER A 108 -3.52 -2.61 -4.44
C SER A 108 -2.67 -1.39 -4.09
N PHE A 109 -3.18 -0.18 -4.31
CA PHE A 109 -2.50 1.05 -3.89
C PHE A 109 -2.50 1.21 -2.39
N GLN A 110 -3.64 0.94 -1.75
CA GLN A 110 -3.73 1.03 -0.29
C GLN A 110 -2.71 0.11 0.36
N TRP A 111 -2.61 -1.13 -0.10
CA TRP A 111 -1.58 -2.07 0.31
C TRP A 111 -0.17 -1.50 0.16
N GLN A 112 0.18 -1.01 -1.05
CA GLN A 112 1.53 -0.49 -1.32
C GLN A 112 1.88 0.73 -0.48
N GLN A 113 0.91 1.60 -0.22
CA GLN A 113 1.16 2.80 0.54
C GLN A 113 1.24 2.50 2.05
N VAL A 114 0.45 1.54 2.54
CA VAL A 114 0.56 1.04 3.92
C VAL A 114 1.89 0.31 4.13
N LEU A 115 2.36 -0.45 3.13
CA LEU A 115 3.68 -1.08 3.17
C LEU A 115 4.80 -0.05 3.33
N LYS A 116 4.76 1.07 2.63
CA LYS A 116 5.75 2.16 2.79
C LYS A 116 5.77 2.68 4.23
N THR A 117 4.62 2.85 4.85
CA THR A 117 4.52 3.26 6.26
C THR A 117 5.08 2.17 7.19
N ALA A 118 4.75 0.90 6.95
CA ALA A 118 5.29 -0.22 7.73
C ALA A 118 6.81 -0.31 7.62
N ASP A 119 7.37 -0.18 6.41
CA ASP A 119 8.82 -0.18 6.19
C ASP A 119 9.51 0.99 6.89
N ALA A 120 8.93 2.19 6.84
CA ALA A 120 9.47 3.37 7.52
C ALA A 120 9.48 3.23 9.04
N LEU A 121 8.47 2.58 9.60
CA LEU A 121 8.41 2.25 11.02
C LEU A 121 9.47 1.19 11.38
N LEU A 122 9.63 0.15 10.56
CA LEU A 122 10.57 -0.95 10.79
C LEU A 122 12.04 -0.56 10.59
N ASP A 123 12.34 0.36 9.68
CA ASP A 123 13.70 0.87 9.46
C ASP A 123 14.06 2.07 10.36
N GLY A 124 13.08 2.60 11.10
CA GLY A 124 13.23 3.70 12.05
C GLY A 124 13.28 5.08 11.41
N SER A 125 12.90 5.22 10.14
CA SER A 125 12.74 6.54 9.49
C SER A 125 11.45 7.25 9.90
N GLU A 126 10.44 6.52 10.37
CA GLU A 126 9.24 7.03 11.04
C GLU A 126 9.34 6.80 12.57
N ASP A 127 8.88 7.78 13.37
CA ASP A 127 8.93 7.68 14.84
C ASP A 127 7.82 6.75 15.36
N PRO A 128 8.14 5.62 16.05
CA PRO A 128 7.14 4.68 16.53
C PRO A 128 6.21 5.27 17.60
N ALA A 129 6.49 6.46 18.16
CA ALA A 129 5.55 7.15 19.04
C ALA A 129 4.17 7.39 18.39
N ILE A 130 4.11 7.45 17.05
CA ILE A 130 2.85 7.57 16.31
C ILE A 130 1.90 6.37 16.55
N LEU A 131 2.43 5.20 16.90
CA LEU A 131 1.63 4.01 17.19
C LEU A 131 0.80 4.19 18.47
N GLU A 132 1.34 4.86 19.49
CA GLU A 132 0.60 5.18 20.71
C GLU A 132 -0.60 6.08 20.40
N ASP A 133 -0.37 7.14 19.63
CA ASP A 133 -1.41 8.09 19.21
C ASP A 133 -2.46 7.42 18.29
N ALA A 134 -2.06 6.39 17.54
CA ALA A 134 -2.95 5.58 16.71
C ALA A 134 -3.76 4.53 17.51
N GLY A 135 -3.46 4.34 18.79
CA GLY A 135 -4.14 3.37 19.66
C GLY A 135 -3.49 1.98 19.70
N ASP A 136 -2.28 1.83 19.14
CA ASP A 136 -1.49 0.60 19.06
C ASP A 136 -0.28 0.64 20.02
N ALA A 137 -0.44 1.25 21.20
CA ALA A 137 0.64 1.41 22.19
C ALA A 137 1.26 0.09 22.68
N ASP A 138 0.49 -1.02 22.64
CA ASP A 138 0.94 -2.36 23.05
C ASP A 138 1.60 -3.14 21.90
N PHE A 139 1.68 -2.57 20.68
CA PHE A 139 2.29 -3.24 19.54
C PHE A 139 3.82 -3.25 19.64
N ASP A 140 4.40 -4.44 19.76
CA ASP A 140 5.85 -4.62 19.81
C ASP A 140 6.44 -4.62 18.39
N ILE A 141 6.81 -3.45 17.91
CA ILE A 141 7.44 -3.30 16.60
C ILE A 141 8.80 -4.01 16.50
N GLU A 142 9.53 -4.19 17.61
CA GLU A 142 10.83 -4.87 17.61
C GLU A 142 10.68 -6.39 17.41
N ALA A 143 9.51 -6.95 17.70
CA ALA A 143 9.21 -8.37 17.47
C ALA A 143 8.80 -8.69 16.03
N VAL A 144 8.57 -7.67 15.19
CA VAL A 144 8.16 -7.87 13.80
C VAL A 144 9.33 -8.39 12.97
N ASP A 145 9.12 -9.54 12.33
CA ASP A 145 10.09 -10.09 11.39
C ASP A 145 9.92 -9.40 10.03
N LYS A 146 10.83 -8.46 9.72
CA LYS A 146 10.83 -7.76 8.43
C LYS A 146 10.86 -8.72 7.23
N ALA A 147 11.50 -9.89 7.36
CA ALA A 147 11.53 -10.87 6.27
C ALA A 147 10.15 -11.47 6.00
N LYS A 148 9.30 -11.64 7.03
CA LYS A 148 7.91 -12.07 6.85
C LYS A 148 7.07 -10.97 6.18
N VAL A 149 7.29 -9.71 6.53
CA VAL A 149 6.62 -8.56 5.87
C VAL A 149 6.99 -8.49 4.38
N THR A 150 8.27 -8.67 4.05
CA THR A 150 8.71 -8.75 2.65
C THR A 150 8.09 -9.95 1.94
N ALA A 151 8.13 -11.14 2.54
CA ALA A 151 7.60 -12.36 1.94
C ALA A 151 6.09 -12.26 1.65
N ILE A 152 5.29 -11.74 2.60
CA ILE A 152 3.85 -11.59 2.36
C ILE A 152 3.58 -10.56 1.26
N ASN A 153 4.38 -9.50 1.14
CA ASN A 153 4.22 -8.52 0.07
C ASN A 153 4.52 -9.11 -1.31
N GLU A 154 5.54 -9.97 -1.42
CA GLU A 154 5.84 -10.70 -2.66
C GLU A 154 4.64 -11.59 -3.04
N THR A 155 4.12 -12.39 -2.10
CA THR A 155 2.93 -13.23 -2.32
C THR A 155 1.71 -12.40 -2.72
N VAL A 156 1.42 -11.30 -2.02
CA VAL A 156 0.29 -10.43 -2.33
C VAL A 156 0.41 -9.80 -3.72
N THR A 157 1.63 -9.40 -4.11
CA THR A 157 1.88 -8.84 -5.43
C THR A 157 1.56 -9.87 -6.53
N GLU A 158 1.98 -11.13 -6.35
CA GLU A 158 1.65 -12.22 -7.27
C GLU A 158 0.12 -12.45 -7.34
N LEU A 159 -0.56 -12.49 -6.19
CA LEU A 159 -2.02 -12.68 -6.14
C LEU A 159 -2.78 -11.53 -6.82
N LEU A 160 -2.32 -10.29 -6.65
CA LEU A 160 -2.90 -9.12 -7.33
C LEU A 160 -2.73 -9.23 -8.85
N HIS A 161 -1.56 -9.66 -9.34
CA HIS A 161 -1.33 -9.93 -10.77
C HIS A 161 -2.23 -11.02 -11.31
N GLU A 162 -2.36 -12.14 -10.58
CA GLU A 162 -3.26 -13.24 -10.94
C GLU A 162 -4.73 -12.79 -10.98
N ALA A 163 -5.10 -11.87 -10.08
CA ALA A 163 -6.42 -11.26 -10.03
C ALA A 163 -6.66 -10.19 -11.12
N GLY A 164 -5.67 -9.93 -11.97
CA GLY A 164 -5.76 -9.01 -13.11
C GLY A 164 -5.38 -7.56 -12.83
N VAL A 165 -4.83 -7.26 -11.65
CA VAL A 165 -4.29 -5.94 -11.32
C VAL A 165 -2.95 -5.76 -12.02
N THR A 166 -2.79 -4.64 -12.74
CA THR A 166 -1.55 -4.31 -13.45
C THR A 166 -0.59 -3.54 -12.58
N ASP A 167 0.70 -3.56 -12.94
CA ASP A 167 1.70 -2.73 -12.27
C ASP A 167 1.50 -1.23 -12.48
N GLU A 168 0.74 -0.89 -13.51
CA GLU A 168 0.30 0.47 -13.76
C GLU A 168 -1.08 0.66 -13.17
N TRP A 169 -1.24 1.74 -12.40
CA TRP A 169 -2.53 2.11 -11.87
C TRP A 169 -3.41 2.68 -12.99
N SER A 170 -4.44 1.93 -13.37
CA SER A 170 -5.23 2.24 -14.57
C SER A 170 -6.09 3.50 -14.42
N ASN A 171 -6.37 3.94 -13.18
CA ASN A 171 -7.27 5.05 -12.90
C ASN A 171 -6.61 6.34 -12.36
N HIS A 172 -5.28 6.51 -12.35
CA HIS A 172 -4.63 7.78 -11.95
C HIS A 172 -3.51 8.28 -12.90
N PRO A 173 -3.26 9.61 -13.01
CA PRO A 173 -2.48 10.21 -14.11
C PRO A 173 -0.95 10.38 -13.92
N ASP A 174 -0.34 10.12 -12.76
CA ASP A 174 1.07 10.47 -12.49
C ASP A 174 1.88 9.35 -11.74
N THR A 175 1.83 8.10 -12.22
CA THR A 175 2.32 6.82 -11.60
C THR A 175 3.75 6.84 -10.98
N GLU A 176 4.11 6.02 -9.98
CA GLU A 176 4.29 4.54 -10.07
C GLU A 176 3.92 3.78 -8.77
N PRO A 177 3.19 2.65 -8.86
CA PRO A 177 3.30 1.58 -7.86
C PRO A 177 3.78 0.27 -8.49
N PHE A 178 5.09 0.01 -8.35
CA PHE A 178 5.82 -1.25 -8.09
C PHE A 178 7.29 -0.94 -8.42
N CYS A 179 7.87 0.06 -7.75
CA CYS A 179 9.29 0.37 -7.94
C CYS A 179 10.10 -0.71 -7.21
N TYR A 180 10.52 -1.76 -7.92
CA TYR A 180 11.56 -2.65 -7.43
C TYR A 180 12.92 -1.96 -7.54
N VAL A 181 13.54 -1.67 -6.39
CA VAL A 181 15.01 -1.73 -6.25
C VAL A 181 15.31 -2.54 -5.01
N LEU A 182 15.46 -3.86 -5.18
CA LEU A 182 16.15 -4.70 -4.22
C LEU A 182 17.65 -4.42 -4.40
N ASP A 183 18.25 -3.65 -3.48
CA ASP A 183 19.70 -3.60 -3.31
C ASP A 183 20.15 -4.66 -2.28
#